data_AF-A0A527TMK9-F1
#
_entry.id   AF-A0A527TMK9-F1
#
_cell.length_a   1.000
_cell.length_b   1.000
_cell.length_c   1.000
_cell.angle_alpha   90.00
_cell.angle_beta   90.00
_cell.angle_gamma   90.00
#
_symmetry.space_group_name_H-M   'P 1'
#
loop_
_entity.id
_entity.type
_entity.pdbx_description
1 polymer ?
#
loop_
_entity_poly.entity_id
_entity_poly.type
_entity_poly.pdbx_seq_one_letter_code
_entity_poly.pdbx_strand_id
1 'polypeptide(L)'
;YWSQFPDCFVDLHTMGYTAEDQKKFPDFKRTELEVGDKAYAMPWDSGPVAVFYRRDFYEKAGVDPASIKTWDDFITAGKKIQAANPGVSMTNADFNGDTEFFRMISNEQGCAYFAEDGQSITVAEPKCVDAMTKVK
;
A
#
# COMPACT_ATOMS: atom_id res chain seq x y z
N TYR A 1 -18.75 4.49 -0.90
CA TYR A 1 -19.78 3.47 -0.60
C TYR A 1 -20.90 4.05 0.26
N TRP A 2 -20.58 4.61 1.42
CA TRP A 2 -21.55 5.25 2.33
C TRP A 2 -22.45 6.32 1.68
N SER A 3 -21.86 7.16 0.81
CA SER A 3 -22.59 8.18 0.05
C SER A 3 -23.55 7.62 -1.01
N GLN A 4 -23.29 6.41 -1.51
CA GLN A 4 -24.12 5.75 -2.53
C GLN A 4 -25.20 4.86 -1.92
N PHE A 5 -25.00 4.38 -0.69
CA PHE A 5 -25.90 3.46 0.01
C PHE A 5 -26.16 3.93 1.46
N PRO A 6 -26.76 5.11 1.66
CA PRO A 6 -26.84 5.76 2.98
C PRO A 6 -27.66 4.99 4.02
N ASP A 7 -28.59 4.14 3.57
CA ASP A 7 -29.51 3.39 4.44
C ASP A 7 -29.14 1.91 4.62
N CYS A 8 -28.04 1.46 4.00
CA CYS A 8 -27.66 0.04 4.01
C CYS A 8 -26.80 -0.36 5.22
N PHE A 9 -26.48 0.58 6.11
CA PHE A 9 -25.55 0.37 7.21
C PHE A 9 -26.05 0.92 8.53
N VAL A 10 -25.80 0.16 9.59
CA VAL A 10 -26.12 0.55 10.96
C VAL A 10 -24.97 1.42 11.49
N ASP A 11 -25.33 2.52 12.16
CA ASP A 11 -24.38 3.28 12.96
C ASP A 11 -24.03 2.50 14.24
N LEU A 12 -22.79 2.03 14.33
CA LEU A 12 -22.30 1.21 15.43
C LEU A 12 -22.26 1.95 16.76
N HIS A 13 -22.30 3.28 16.78
CA HIS A 13 -22.49 4.02 18.03
C HIS A 13 -23.81 3.63 18.73
N THR A 14 -24.86 3.33 17.96
CA THR A 14 -26.14 2.83 18.49
C THR A 14 -26.05 1.40 19.03
N MET A 15 -24.98 0.68 18.68
CA MET A 15 -24.70 -0.71 19.05
C MET A 15 -23.63 -0.83 20.14
N GLY A 16 -23.18 0.30 20.71
CA GLY A 16 -22.21 0.33 21.81
C GLY A 16 -20.75 0.49 21.40
N TYR A 17 -20.44 0.86 20.15
CA TYR A 17 -19.10 1.30 19.77
C TYR A 17 -18.86 2.70 20.34
N THR A 18 -17.97 2.82 21.33
CA THR A 18 -17.75 4.08 22.07
C THR A 18 -16.45 4.77 21.70
N ALA A 19 -16.28 6.02 22.16
CA ALA A 19 -14.99 6.72 22.07
C ALA A 19 -13.84 5.98 22.79
N GLU A 20 -14.13 5.16 23.80
CA GLU A 20 -13.10 4.32 24.45
C GLU A 20 -12.72 3.12 23.58
N ASP A 21 -13.63 2.61 22.76
CA ASP A 21 -13.32 1.57 21.79
C ASP A 21 -12.51 2.12 20.62
N GLN A 22 -12.86 3.32 20.14
CA GLN A 22 -12.12 4.03 19.11
C GLN A 22 -10.62 4.18 19.45
N LYS A 23 -10.29 4.52 20.71
CA LYS A 23 -8.91 4.68 21.18
C LYS A 23 -8.07 3.38 21.12
N LYS A 24 -8.70 2.22 20.98
CA LYS A 24 -8.00 0.93 20.86
C LYS A 24 -7.45 0.71 19.45
N PHE A 25 -7.83 1.53 18.48
CA PHE A 25 -7.45 1.37 17.08
C PHE A 25 -6.64 2.55 16.54
N PRO A 26 -5.67 2.30 15.65
CA PRO A 26 -4.96 3.38 14.96
C PRO A 26 -5.91 4.25 14.14
N ASP A 27 -5.66 5.57 14.10
CA ASP A 27 -6.52 6.53 13.40
C ASP A 27 -6.70 6.17 11.92
N PHE A 28 -5.65 5.74 11.23
CA PHE A 28 -5.73 5.37 9.81
C PHE A 28 -6.72 4.23 9.51
N LYS A 29 -7.02 3.37 10.49
CA LYS A 29 -8.04 2.32 10.34
C LYS A 29 -9.45 2.83 10.60
N ARG A 30 -9.60 3.94 11.32
CA ARG A 30 -10.89 4.53 11.64
C ARG A 30 -11.38 5.47 10.53
N THR A 31 -10.47 6.20 9.87
CA THR A 31 -10.81 7.16 8.81
C THR A 31 -11.66 6.56 7.68
N GLU A 32 -11.48 5.28 7.33
CA GLU A 32 -12.25 4.64 6.26
C GLU A 32 -13.66 4.18 6.69
N LEU A 33 -13.90 4.07 7.99
CA LEU A 33 -15.09 3.45 8.60
C LEU A 33 -16.00 4.47 9.29
N GLU A 34 -15.46 5.65 9.62
CA GLU A 34 -16.13 6.74 10.31
C GLU A 34 -16.36 7.90 9.33
N VAL A 35 -17.61 8.35 9.17
CA VAL A 35 -17.97 9.46 8.28
C VAL A 35 -18.85 10.43 9.04
N GLY A 36 -18.35 11.66 9.24
CA GLY A 36 -19.01 12.63 10.11
C GLY A 36 -19.02 12.13 11.55
N ASP A 37 -20.22 11.98 12.10
CA ASP A 37 -20.52 11.56 13.47
C ASP A 37 -20.94 10.08 13.59
N LYS A 38 -20.87 9.32 12.49
CA LYS A 38 -21.29 7.91 12.43
C LYS A 38 -20.10 6.97 12.23
N ALA A 39 -20.19 5.79 12.83
CA ALA A 39 -19.26 4.69 12.61
C ALA A 39 -19.99 3.51 11.95
N TYR A 40 -19.60 3.13 10.74
CA TYR A 40 -20.32 2.09 9.99
C TYR A 40 -19.68 0.70 10.07
N ALA A 41 -18.46 0.62 10.60
CA ALA A 41 -17.72 -0.62 10.79
C ALA A 41 -16.68 -0.43 11.91
N MET A 42 -16.21 -1.54 12.49
CA MET A 42 -15.07 -1.54 13.41
C MET A 42 -13.82 -2.10 12.71
N PRO A 43 -12.62 -1.59 13.03
CA PRO A 43 -11.39 -2.19 12.54
C PRO A 43 -11.26 -3.66 12.97
N TRP A 44 -11.00 -4.54 12.01
CA TRP A 44 -10.78 -5.97 12.24
C TRP A 44 -9.29 -6.33 12.29
N ASP A 45 -8.55 -5.94 11.25
CA ASP A 45 -7.12 -6.21 11.08
C ASP A 45 -6.40 -5.04 10.42
N SER A 46 -5.07 -5.07 10.42
CA SER A 46 -4.25 -4.16 9.63
C SER A 46 -3.22 -4.95 8.83
N GLY A 47 -3.11 -4.65 7.54
CA GLY A 47 -2.15 -5.27 6.63
C GLY A 47 -1.05 -4.28 6.25
N PRO A 48 0.02 -4.13 7.04
CA PRO A 48 1.17 -3.35 6.60
C PRO A 48 1.92 -4.09 5.49
N VAL A 49 2.56 -3.33 4.61
CA VAL A 49 3.49 -3.88 3.62
C VAL A 49 4.87 -4.02 4.26
N ALA A 50 5.49 -5.19 4.11
CA ALA A 50 6.85 -5.45 4.57
C ALA A 50 7.63 -6.24 3.51
N VAL A 51 8.96 -6.03 3.46
CA VAL A 51 9.84 -6.81 2.60
C VAL A 51 10.34 -8.04 3.36
N PHE A 52 9.96 -9.21 2.88
CA PHE A 52 10.56 -10.48 3.30
C PHE A 52 11.62 -10.89 2.27
N TYR A 53 12.75 -11.41 2.74
CA TYR A 53 13.85 -11.77 1.87
C TYR A 53 14.59 -13.04 2.30
N ARG A 54 15.27 -13.67 1.34
CA ARG A 54 16.11 -14.85 1.54
C ARG A 54 17.53 -14.43 1.90
N ARG A 55 17.88 -14.55 3.18
CA ARG A 55 19.20 -14.14 3.71
C ARG A 55 20.36 -14.77 2.95
N ASP A 56 20.26 -16.06 2.66
CA ASP A 56 21.28 -16.81 1.92
C ASP A 56 21.49 -16.30 0.48
N PHE A 57 20.42 -15.87 -0.20
CA PHE A 57 20.55 -15.29 -1.54
C PHE A 57 21.21 -13.90 -1.51
N TYR A 58 20.90 -13.10 -0.50
CA TYR A 58 21.49 -11.77 -0.29
C TYR A 58 22.98 -11.89 0.07
N GLU A 59 23.32 -12.79 1.00
CA GLU A 59 24.70 -13.07 1.41
C GLU A 59 25.54 -13.56 0.22
N LYS A 60 25.03 -14.52 -0.56
CA LYS A 60 25.71 -15.01 -1.77
C LYS A 60 25.93 -13.91 -2.82
N ALA A 61 25.03 -12.94 -2.88
CA ALA A 61 25.13 -11.79 -3.79
C ALA A 61 25.97 -10.63 -3.21
N GLY A 62 26.42 -10.72 -1.96
CA GLY A 62 27.12 -9.63 -1.27
C GLY A 62 26.26 -8.37 -1.09
N VAL A 63 24.94 -8.55 -0.90
CA VAL A 63 23.98 -7.46 -0.72
C VAL A 63 23.61 -7.34 0.76
N ASP A 64 23.87 -6.18 1.35
CA ASP A 64 23.32 -5.82 2.66
C ASP A 64 21.87 -5.33 2.49
N PRO A 65 20.86 -6.01 3.06
CA PRO A 65 19.48 -5.54 2.97
C PRO A 65 19.29 -4.15 3.60
N ALA A 66 20.09 -3.78 4.60
CA ALA A 66 19.98 -2.47 5.24
C ALA A 66 20.44 -1.32 4.33
N SER A 67 21.22 -1.58 3.28
CA SER A 67 21.68 -0.56 2.34
C SER A 67 20.61 -0.19 1.30
N ILE A 68 19.52 -0.96 1.20
CA ILE A 68 18.44 -0.70 0.24
C ILE A 68 17.50 0.35 0.84
N LYS A 69 17.58 1.59 0.36
CA LYS A 69 16.77 2.73 0.85
C LYS A 69 15.81 3.30 -0.18
N THR A 70 16.06 3.02 -1.46
CA THR A 70 15.28 3.52 -2.58
C THR A 70 14.88 2.40 -3.52
N TRP A 71 13.92 2.65 -4.41
CA TRP A 71 13.56 1.72 -5.48
C TRP A 71 14.71 1.46 -6.46
N ASP A 72 15.59 2.45 -6.67
CA ASP A 72 16.80 2.26 -7.49
C ASP A 72 17.82 1.35 -6.82
N ASP A 73 17.97 1.44 -5.49
CA ASP A 73 18.76 0.48 -4.72
C ASP A 73 18.15 -0.92 -4.81
N PHE A 74 16.82 -1.02 -4.71
CA PHE A 74 16.10 -2.29 -4.78
C PHE A 74 16.29 -2.98 -6.13
N ILE A 75 16.17 -2.24 -7.24
CA ILE A 75 16.42 -2.73 -8.60
C ILE A 75 17.89 -3.16 -8.75
N THR A 76 18.83 -2.35 -8.25
CA THR A 76 20.26 -2.65 -8.33
C THR A 76 20.64 -3.89 -7.53
N ALA A 77 20.13 -4.02 -6.30
CA ALA A 77 20.27 -5.20 -5.46
C ALA A 77 19.67 -6.43 -6.13
N GLY A 78 18.47 -6.29 -6.71
CA GLY A 78 17.79 -7.36 -7.44
C GLY A 78 18.62 -7.94 -8.56
N LYS A 79 19.24 -7.09 -9.40
CA LYS A 79 20.16 -7.53 -10.47
C LYS A 79 21.33 -8.35 -9.94
N LYS A 80 21.94 -7.94 -8.81
CA LYS A 80 23.03 -8.69 -8.17
C LYS A 80 22.55 -10.05 -7.64
N ILE A 81 21.38 -10.07 -6.99
CA ILE A 81 20.79 -11.27 -6.44
C ILE A 81 20.47 -12.28 -7.54
N GLN A 82 19.89 -11.85 -8.65
CA GLN A 82 19.61 -12.72 -9.80
C GLN A 82 20.89 -13.27 -10.44
N ALA A 83 21.92 -12.43 -10.60
CA ALA A 83 23.21 -12.86 -11.17
C ALA A 83 23.90 -13.93 -10.30
N ALA A 84 23.82 -13.79 -8.98
CA ALA A 84 24.40 -14.76 -8.04
C ALA A 84 23.54 -16.04 -7.86
N ASN A 85 22.25 -15.98 -8.19
CA ASN A 85 21.27 -17.05 -7.95
C ASN A 85 20.46 -17.34 -9.24
N PRO A 86 20.98 -18.18 -10.16
CA PRO A 86 20.29 -18.50 -11.40
C PRO A 86 18.89 -19.05 -11.15
N GLY A 87 17.89 -18.51 -11.87
CA GLY A 87 16.48 -18.90 -11.75
C GLY A 87 15.71 -18.25 -10.61
N VAL A 88 16.34 -17.36 -9.83
CA VAL A 88 15.66 -16.56 -8.79
C VAL A 88 15.27 -15.20 -9.37
N SER A 89 14.14 -14.65 -8.92
CA SER A 89 13.77 -13.25 -9.12
C SER A 89 13.83 -12.48 -7.79
N MET A 90 14.07 -11.17 -7.86
CA MET A 90 14.06 -10.30 -6.67
C MET A 90 12.65 -10.19 -6.09
N THR A 91 11.66 -10.04 -6.96
CA THR A 91 10.24 -9.93 -6.61
C THR A 91 9.40 -10.42 -7.78
N ASN A 92 8.11 -10.64 -7.51
CA ASN A 92 7.08 -10.86 -8.52
C ASN A 92 6.00 -9.80 -8.33
N ALA A 93 5.32 -9.44 -9.40
CA ALA A 93 4.15 -8.57 -9.39
C ALA A 93 3.01 -9.27 -10.11
N ASP A 94 1.78 -9.07 -9.65
CA ASP A 94 0.59 -9.59 -10.35
C ASP A 94 0.12 -8.59 -11.41
N PHE A 95 0.66 -8.73 -12.61
CA PHE A 95 0.27 -7.87 -13.74
C PHE A 95 -1.07 -8.28 -14.41
N ASN A 96 -1.77 -9.30 -13.92
CA ASN A 96 -3.01 -9.81 -14.50
C ASN A 96 -4.28 -9.31 -13.80
N GLY A 97 -4.18 -8.36 -12.88
CA GLY A 97 -5.36 -7.79 -12.23
C GLY A 97 -5.07 -6.87 -11.04
N ASP A 98 -3.84 -6.83 -10.55
CA ASP A 98 -3.44 -5.92 -9.49
C ASP A 98 -2.48 -4.84 -10.01
N THR A 99 -2.37 -3.77 -9.25
CA THR A 99 -1.52 -2.61 -9.52
C THR A 99 -0.77 -2.21 -8.25
N GLU A 100 -0.43 -3.19 -7.42
CA GLU A 100 0.11 -3.05 -6.07
C GLU A 100 1.42 -2.25 -6.05
N PHE A 101 2.36 -2.58 -6.94
CA PHE A 101 3.63 -1.84 -7.04
C PHE A 101 3.42 -0.40 -7.46
N PHE A 102 2.55 -0.17 -8.45
CA PHE A 102 2.22 1.17 -8.88
C PHE A 102 1.59 1.98 -7.74
N ARG A 103 0.61 1.41 -7.03
CA ARG A 103 -0.08 2.08 -5.92
C ARG A 103 0.87 2.38 -4.76
N MET A 104 1.74 1.44 -4.39
CA MET A 104 2.73 1.63 -3.34
C MET A 104 3.71 2.78 -3.68
N ILE A 105 4.33 2.71 -4.86
CA ILE A 105 5.31 3.71 -5.31
C ILE A 105 4.66 5.08 -5.51
N SER A 106 3.40 5.12 -5.98
CA SER A 106 2.64 6.35 -6.17
C SER A 106 2.28 7.01 -4.84
N ASN A 107 1.85 6.21 -3.85
CA ASN A 107 1.54 6.72 -2.51
C ASN A 107 2.75 7.38 -1.84
N GLU A 108 3.95 6.81 -1.99
CA GLU A 108 5.20 7.40 -1.48
C GLU A 108 5.52 8.78 -2.09
N GLN A 109 4.99 9.06 -3.30
CA GLN A 109 5.22 10.31 -4.03
C GLN A 109 4.05 11.31 -3.90
N GLY A 110 2.94 10.89 -3.26
CA GLY A 110 1.71 11.68 -3.18
C GLY A 110 0.94 11.73 -4.49
N CYS A 111 1.00 10.66 -5.28
CA CYS A 111 0.17 10.45 -6.48
C CYS A 111 -0.96 9.45 -6.16
N ALA A 112 -2.13 9.66 -6.77
CA ALA A 112 -3.26 8.73 -6.75
C ALA A 112 -3.93 8.64 -8.14
N TYR A 113 -4.82 7.65 -8.34
CA TYR A 113 -5.58 7.51 -9.60
C TYR A 113 -6.56 8.67 -9.83
N PHE A 114 -7.13 9.19 -8.74
CA PHE A 114 -8.11 10.25 -8.74
C PHE A 114 -7.65 11.39 -7.81
N ALA A 115 -8.15 12.60 -8.07
CA ALA A 115 -8.06 13.70 -7.13
C ALA A 115 -8.78 13.35 -5.81
N GLU A 116 -8.43 14.05 -4.73
CA GLU A 116 -8.96 13.80 -3.38
C GLU A 116 -10.50 13.94 -3.30
N ASP A 117 -11.07 14.82 -4.12
CA ASP A 117 -12.52 14.99 -4.24
C ASP A 117 -13.23 13.87 -5.02
N GLY A 118 -12.46 12.97 -5.64
CA GLY A 118 -12.95 11.87 -6.47
C GLY A 118 -13.57 12.32 -7.80
N GLN A 119 -13.40 13.58 -8.21
CA GLN A 119 -14.07 14.15 -9.40
C GLN A 119 -13.21 14.12 -10.67
N SER A 120 -11.89 14.01 -10.54
CA SER A 120 -10.94 14.05 -11.66
C SER A 120 -9.98 12.87 -11.63
N ILE A 121 -9.55 12.42 -12.82
CA ILE A 121 -8.54 11.38 -13.00
C ILE A 121 -7.15 12.05 -13.04
N THR A 122 -6.25 11.63 -12.16
CA THR A 122 -4.90 12.21 -11.97
C THR A 122 -3.76 11.26 -12.33
N VAL A 123 -4.07 10.03 -12.74
CA VAL A 123 -3.07 8.97 -13.00
C VAL A 123 -2.00 9.33 -14.07
N ALA A 124 -2.25 10.34 -14.91
CA ALA A 124 -1.33 10.79 -15.95
C ALA A 124 -0.42 11.96 -15.50
N GLU A 125 -0.52 12.41 -14.24
CA GLU A 125 0.34 13.47 -13.71
C GLU A 125 1.81 13.03 -13.61
N PRO A 126 2.78 13.96 -13.66
CA PRO A 126 4.20 13.62 -13.75
C PRO A 126 4.68 12.61 -12.69
N LYS A 127 4.27 12.76 -11.42
CA LYS A 127 4.64 11.85 -10.33
C LYS A 127 4.10 10.43 -10.53
N CYS A 128 2.90 10.30 -11.08
CA CYS A 128 2.30 9.02 -11.40
C CYS A 128 3.02 8.35 -12.59
N VAL A 129 3.42 9.15 -13.58
CA VAL A 129 4.23 8.68 -14.72
C VAL A 129 5.60 8.20 -14.24
N ASP A 130 6.23 8.90 -13.30
CA ASP A 130 7.50 8.49 -12.69
C ASP A 130 7.33 7.16 -11.93
N ALA A 131 6.27 7.01 -11.14
CA ALA A 131 5.96 5.75 -10.47
C ALA A 131 5.79 4.59 -11.46
N MET A 132 5.02 4.79 -12.53
CA MET A 132 4.84 3.77 -13.57
C MET A 132 6.16 3.42 -14.29
N THR A 133 7.01 4.41 -14.52
CA THR A 133 8.33 4.20 -15.12
C THR A 133 9.23 3.34 -14.24
N LYS A 134 9.10 3.42 -12.91
CA LYS A 134 9.84 2.57 -11.98
C LYS A 134 9.32 1.12 -11.93
N VAL A 135 8.02 0.91 -12.19
CA VAL A 135 7.41 -0.43 -12.19
C VAL A 135 7.82 -1.25 -13.43
N LYS A 136 8.08 -0.57 -14.55
CA LYS A 136 8.46 -1.17 -15.82
C LYS A 136 9.87 -1.79 -15.80
#